data_AF-A0ABD0T875-F1
#
_entry.id   AF-A0ABD0T875-F1
#
_cell.length_a   1.000
_cell.length_b   1.000
_cell.length_c   1.000
_cell.angle_alpha   90.00
_cell.angle_beta   90.00
_cell.angle_gamma   90.00
#
_symmetry.space_group_name_H-M   'P 1'
#
loop_
_entity.id
_entity.type
_entity.pdbx_description
1 polymer ?
#
loop_
_entity_poly.entity_id
_entity_poly.type
_entity_poly.pdbx_seq_one_letter_code
_entity_poly.pdbx_strand_id
1 'polypeptide(L)'
;MNGLIEELSSAGVGCSIDGKLINNLSYADDMVLLAPSISAIQKLLRICEKYAEAHGLRYNSTKSEILMFKSQGHKITSMPPVYLGGIALKQVSRFKYLGHWVTDSLSDDEDIERERRALAVRGNMLARRFARCTEPVKLILFKAFCQSFYTCSLWVTYTLKTINALRVQYNNAFRVLLGLPRYCSASGMFAEAHTDGFQAILRKRAASMLNRVRGSANDILRVVAGRVDCPFLQHCVRLHTA
;
A
#
# COMPACT_ATOMS: atom_id res chain seq x y z
N MET A 1 -22.50 -11.68 -2.27
CA MET A 1 -21.16 -11.21 -2.73
C MET A 1 -20.47 -12.21 -3.64
N ASN A 2 -20.38 -13.50 -3.29
CA ASN A 2 -19.76 -14.51 -4.20
C ASN A 2 -20.35 -14.52 -5.61
N GLY A 3 -21.69 -14.45 -5.75
CA GLY A 3 -22.34 -14.37 -7.06
C GLY A 3 -21.93 -13.15 -7.89
N LEU A 4 -21.72 -11.98 -7.27
CA LEU A 4 -21.22 -10.79 -7.98
C LEU A 4 -19.78 -10.99 -8.45
N ILE A 5 -18.93 -11.59 -7.60
CA ILE A 5 -17.52 -11.86 -7.95
C ILE A 5 -17.46 -12.83 -9.13
N GLU A 6 -18.27 -13.90 -9.12
CA GLU A 6 -18.39 -14.84 -10.22
C GLU A 6 -18.86 -14.18 -11.52
N GLU A 7 -19.93 -13.37 -11.46
CA GLU A 7 -20.45 -12.65 -12.63
C GLU A 7 -19.43 -11.67 -13.21
N LEU A 8 -18.74 -10.92 -12.36
CA LEU A 8 -17.65 -10.03 -12.78
C LEU A 8 -16.52 -10.84 -13.42
N SER A 9 -16.05 -11.91 -12.78
CA SER A 9 -14.97 -12.76 -13.31
C SER A 9 -15.33 -13.38 -14.67
N SER A 10 -16.59 -13.70 -14.90
CA SER A 10 -17.10 -14.23 -16.18
C SER A 10 -17.37 -13.16 -17.24
N ALA A 11 -17.24 -11.86 -16.93
CA ALA A 11 -17.56 -10.76 -17.86
C ALA A 11 -16.61 -10.65 -19.07
N GLY A 12 -15.49 -11.39 -19.07
CA GLY A 12 -14.50 -11.39 -20.15
C GLY A 12 -13.75 -10.06 -20.32
N VAL A 13 -13.85 -9.16 -19.34
CA VAL A 13 -13.16 -7.86 -19.32
C VAL A 13 -12.43 -7.68 -17.99
N GLY A 14 -11.23 -7.10 -18.04
CA GLY A 14 -10.34 -6.96 -16.89
C GLY A 14 -8.90 -6.73 -17.31
N CYS A 15 -8.04 -6.41 -16.35
CA CYS A 15 -6.60 -6.39 -16.56
C CYS A 15 -6.07 -7.83 -16.63
N SER A 16 -5.30 -8.17 -17.66
CA SER A 16 -4.70 -9.49 -17.80
C SER A 16 -3.25 -9.48 -17.30
N ILE A 17 -2.89 -10.44 -16.45
CA ILE A 17 -1.52 -10.69 -16.02
C ILE A 17 -1.23 -12.16 -16.31
N ASP A 18 -0.31 -12.43 -17.23
CA ASP A 18 0.10 -13.77 -17.67
C ASP A 18 -1.08 -14.70 -17.99
N GLY A 19 -2.10 -14.17 -18.69
CA GLY A 19 -3.31 -14.90 -19.08
C GLY A 19 -4.38 -14.99 -17.99
N LYS A 20 -4.10 -14.57 -16.75
CA LYS A 20 -5.10 -14.47 -15.68
C LYS A 20 -5.79 -13.11 -15.73
N LEU A 21 -7.09 -13.13 -15.94
CA LEU A 21 -7.93 -11.92 -15.95
C LEU A 21 -8.28 -11.51 -14.52
N ILE A 22 -8.05 -10.24 -14.20
CA ILE A 22 -8.34 -9.62 -12.90
C ILE A 22 -9.18 -8.38 -13.15
N ASN A 23 -10.37 -8.34 -12.58
CA ASN A 23 -11.27 -7.20 -12.74
C ASN A 23 -11.90 -6.68 -11.45
N ASN A 24 -11.87 -7.46 -10.37
CA ASN A 24 -12.41 -7.07 -9.09
C ASN A 24 -11.50 -7.51 -7.95
N LEU A 25 -11.27 -6.61 -7.00
CA LEU A 25 -10.63 -6.89 -5.71
C LEU A 25 -11.57 -6.36 -4.63
N SER A 26 -12.07 -7.24 -3.78
CA SER A 26 -13.08 -6.88 -2.77
C SER A 26 -12.56 -7.21 -1.37
N TYR A 27 -12.74 -6.29 -0.43
CA TYR A 27 -12.44 -6.47 0.99
C TYR A 27 -13.49 -5.77 1.84
N ALA A 28 -14.29 -6.55 2.58
CA ALA A 28 -15.45 -6.03 3.31
C ALA A 28 -16.37 -5.19 2.40
N ASP A 29 -16.55 -3.90 2.69
CA ASP A 29 -17.32 -2.93 1.91
C ASP A 29 -16.52 -2.22 0.81
N ASP A 30 -15.19 -2.31 0.84
CA ASP A 30 -14.31 -1.73 -0.19
C ASP A 30 -14.23 -2.66 -1.41
N MET A 31 -14.56 -2.13 -2.59
CA MET A 31 -14.43 -2.83 -3.87
C MET A 31 -13.62 -1.99 -4.86
N VAL A 32 -12.68 -2.64 -5.53
CA VAL A 32 -11.86 -2.04 -6.60
C VAL A 32 -12.16 -2.78 -7.90
N LEU A 33 -12.52 -2.03 -8.93
CA LEU A 33 -12.65 -2.54 -10.30
C LEU A 33 -11.41 -2.17 -11.11
N LEU A 34 -10.89 -3.14 -11.87
CA LEU A 34 -9.71 -2.97 -12.71
C LEU A 34 -10.06 -3.30 -14.17
N ALA A 35 -9.75 -2.39 -15.09
CA ALA A 35 -9.88 -2.67 -16.50
C ALA A 35 -8.90 -1.83 -17.34
N PRO A 36 -8.53 -2.30 -18.55
CA PRO A 36 -7.59 -1.62 -19.43
C PRO A 36 -8.22 -0.45 -20.20
N SER A 37 -9.54 -0.28 -20.13
CA SER A 37 -10.27 0.76 -20.86
C SER A 37 -11.51 1.25 -20.10
N ILE A 38 -11.98 2.44 -20.47
CA ILE A 38 -13.18 3.04 -19.90
C ILE A 38 -14.44 2.25 -20.25
N SER A 39 -14.54 1.75 -21.48
CA SER A 39 -15.66 0.91 -21.91
C SER A 39 -15.75 -0.39 -21.09
N ALA A 40 -14.59 -0.98 -20.76
CA ALA A 40 -14.53 -2.15 -19.88
C ALA A 40 -14.94 -1.81 -18.44
N ILE A 41 -14.48 -0.69 -17.88
CA ILE A 41 -14.94 -0.20 -16.57
C ILE A 41 -16.46 0.02 -16.55
N GLN A 42 -17.03 0.68 -17.56
CA GLN A 42 -18.47 0.90 -17.66
C GLN A 42 -19.25 -0.42 -17.74
N LYS A 43 -18.72 -1.44 -18.44
CA LYS A 43 -19.33 -2.78 -18.47
C LYS A 43 -19.35 -3.41 -17.07
N LEU A 44 -18.24 -3.34 -16.33
CA LEU A 44 -18.14 -3.87 -14.97
C LEU A 44 -19.09 -3.12 -14.01
N LEU A 45 -19.15 -1.79 -14.10
CA LEU A 45 -20.07 -0.98 -13.28
C LEU A 45 -21.53 -1.34 -13.51
N ARG A 46 -21.96 -1.58 -14.76
CA ARG A 46 -23.33 -2.03 -15.06
C ARG A 46 -23.67 -3.37 -14.42
N ILE A 47 -22.71 -4.29 -14.34
CA ILE A 47 -22.90 -5.57 -13.64
C ILE A 47 -23.10 -5.31 -12.15
N CYS A 48 -22.24 -4.49 -11.54
CA CYS A 48 -22.37 -4.09 -10.16
C CYS A 48 -23.73 -3.43 -9.88
N GLU A 49 -24.17 -2.47 -10.70
CA GLU A 49 -25.44 -1.76 -10.53
C GLU A 49 -26.64 -2.71 -10.57
N LYS A 50 -26.69 -3.60 -11.57
CA LYS A 50 -27.76 -4.61 -11.67
C LYS A 50 -27.79 -5.54 -10.46
N TYR A 51 -26.63 -6.00 -10.01
CA TYR A 51 -26.53 -6.85 -8.83
C TYR A 51 -27.00 -6.11 -7.58
N ALA A 52 -26.57 -4.85 -7.41
CA ALA A 52 -26.96 -4.04 -6.25
C ALA A 52 -28.46 -3.79 -6.24
N GLU A 53 -29.06 -3.41 -7.36
CA GLU A 53 -30.51 -3.23 -7.51
C GLU A 53 -31.29 -4.50 -7.15
N ALA A 54 -30.89 -5.65 -7.70
CA ALA A 54 -31.53 -6.94 -7.43
C ALA A 54 -31.47 -7.36 -5.95
N HIS A 55 -30.49 -6.87 -5.18
CA HIS A 55 -30.31 -7.19 -3.76
C HIS A 55 -30.72 -6.05 -2.83
N GLY A 56 -31.35 -4.98 -3.35
CA GLY A 56 -31.74 -3.81 -2.55
C GLY A 56 -30.56 -3.04 -1.96
N LEU A 57 -29.38 -3.13 -2.57
CA LEU A 57 -28.16 -2.42 -2.19
C LEU A 57 -28.00 -1.15 -3.01
N ARG A 58 -27.28 -0.18 -2.46
CA ARG A 58 -26.94 1.06 -3.16
C ARG A 58 -25.48 1.41 -2.98
N TYR A 59 -24.75 1.56 -4.08
CA TYR A 59 -23.39 2.08 -4.02
C TYR A 59 -23.37 3.55 -3.63
N ASN A 60 -22.36 3.93 -2.87
CA ASN A 60 -22.14 5.32 -2.50
C ASN A 60 -21.33 6.04 -3.59
N SER A 61 -22.02 6.56 -4.61
CA SER A 61 -21.36 7.22 -5.74
C SER A 61 -20.54 8.46 -5.36
N THR A 62 -20.78 9.08 -4.21
CA THR A 62 -19.99 10.24 -3.75
C THR A 62 -18.69 9.83 -3.07
N LYS A 63 -18.62 8.62 -2.51
CA LYS A 63 -17.38 8.02 -1.99
C LYS A 63 -16.61 7.24 -3.06
N SER A 64 -17.29 6.77 -4.11
CA SER A 64 -16.63 6.09 -5.22
C SER A 64 -15.84 7.07 -6.08
N GLU A 65 -14.59 6.72 -6.35
CA GLU A 65 -13.66 7.54 -7.15
C GLU A 65 -13.10 6.69 -8.30
N ILE A 66 -12.63 7.36 -9.36
CA ILE A 66 -11.93 6.70 -10.47
C ILE A 66 -10.48 7.20 -10.57
N LEU A 67 -9.54 6.25 -10.57
CA LEU A 67 -8.12 6.50 -10.73
C LEU A 67 -7.67 5.94 -12.08
N MET A 68 -6.95 6.75 -12.86
CA MET A 68 -6.43 6.36 -14.17
C MET A 68 -4.91 6.35 -14.14
N PHE A 69 -4.30 5.21 -14.41
CA PHE A 69 -2.86 5.09 -14.58
C PHE A 69 -2.46 5.57 -15.98
N LYS A 70 -1.49 6.48 -16.03
CA LYS A 70 -1.01 7.04 -17.31
C LYS A 70 0.12 6.18 -17.86
N SER A 71 -0.02 5.73 -19.10
CA SER A 71 1.12 5.13 -19.82
C SER A 71 2.12 6.23 -20.17
N GLN A 72 3.42 5.95 -19.99
CA GLN A 72 4.46 6.88 -20.40
C GLN A 72 4.34 7.15 -21.91
N GLY A 73 4.40 8.43 -22.31
CA GLY A 73 4.30 8.87 -23.70
C GLY A 73 2.88 9.15 -24.23
N HIS A 74 1.82 8.73 -23.54
CA HIS A 74 0.45 9.02 -23.96
C HIS A 74 -0.16 10.17 -23.16
N LYS A 75 -0.32 11.34 -23.80
CA LYS A 75 -1.17 12.42 -23.29
C LYS A 75 -2.63 12.06 -23.56
N ILE A 76 -3.34 11.61 -22.54
CA ILE A 76 -4.80 11.51 -22.60
C ILE A 76 -5.36 12.92 -22.43
N THR A 77 -5.93 13.47 -23.50
CA THR A 77 -6.41 14.85 -23.56
C THR A 77 -7.72 15.06 -22.78
N SER A 78 -8.57 14.03 -22.69
CA SER A 78 -9.74 14.01 -21.80
C SER A 78 -10.24 12.57 -21.57
N MET A 79 -10.72 12.29 -20.36
CA MET A 79 -11.43 11.06 -20.03
C MET A 79 -12.94 11.30 -20.20
N PRO A 80 -13.68 10.49 -20.97
CA PRO A 80 -15.14 10.54 -20.94
C PRO A 80 -15.66 10.21 -19.53
N PRO A 81 -16.76 10.86 -19.08
CA PRO A 81 -17.30 10.65 -17.76
C PRO A 81 -17.75 9.19 -17.56
N VAL A 82 -17.43 8.66 -16.39
CA VAL A 82 -17.87 7.33 -15.94
C VAL A 82 -18.95 7.53 -14.87
N TYR A 83 -20.07 6.85 -15.02
CA TYR A 83 -21.22 7.03 -14.12
C TYR A 83 -21.42 5.80 -13.23
N LEU A 84 -21.86 6.04 -12.00
CA LEU A 84 -22.31 5.03 -11.05
C LEU A 84 -23.57 5.55 -10.34
N GLY A 85 -24.68 4.84 -10.47
CA GLY A 85 -26.00 5.27 -9.98
C GLY A 85 -26.43 6.60 -10.58
N GLY A 86 -26.10 6.85 -11.86
CA GLY A 86 -26.39 8.10 -12.57
C GLY A 86 -25.49 9.29 -12.20
N ILE A 87 -24.56 9.13 -11.24
CA ILE A 87 -23.64 10.19 -10.80
C ILE A 87 -22.27 9.97 -11.45
N ALA A 88 -21.70 11.03 -12.02
CA ALA A 88 -20.35 10.98 -12.58
C ALA A 88 -19.32 10.78 -11.45
N LEU A 89 -18.50 9.73 -11.58
CA LEU A 89 -17.43 9.43 -10.65
C LEU A 89 -16.36 10.51 -10.71
N LYS A 90 -15.90 10.91 -9.53
CA LYS A 90 -14.82 11.89 -9.39
C LYS A 90 -13.50 11.25 -9.83
N GLN A 91 -12.87 11.85 -10.84
CA GLN A 91 -11.51 11.50 -11.23
C GLN A 91 -10.51 12.04 -10.20
N VAL A 92 -9.62 11.16 -9.73
CA VAL A 92 -8.56 11.51 -8.78
C VAL A 92 -7.19 11.12 -9.31
N SER A 93 -6.14 11.78 -8.82
CA SER A 93 -4.73 11.40 -9.08
C SER A 93 -4.17 10.44 -8.03
N ARG A 94 -4.90 10.25 -6.93
CA ARG A 94 -4.53 9.36 -5.83
C ARG A 94 -5.77 8.85 -5.10
N PHE A 95 -5.66 7.64 -4.56
CA PHE A 95 -6.73 7.00 -3.80
C PHE A 95 -6.14 6.25 -2.60
N LYS A 96 -6.85 6.23 -1.47
CA LYS A 96 -6.43 5.49 -0.28
C LYS A 96 -7.20 4.17 -0.20
N TYR A 97 -6.52 3.06 -0.48
CA TYR A 97 -7.10 1.71 -0.42
C TYR A 97 -6.53 0.95 0.77
N LEU A 98 -7.40 0.46 1.68
CA LEU A 98 -7.00 -0.30 2.88
C LEU A 98 -5.86 0.33 3.70
N GLY A 99 -5.86 1.66 3.76
CA GLY A 99 -4.83 2.38 4.49
C GLY A 99 -3.50 2.57 3.75
N HIS A 100 -3.40 2.27 2.45
CA HIS A 100 -2.25 2.48 1.56
C HIS A 100 -2.61 3.52 0.48
N TRP A 101 -1.66 4.38 0.06
CA TRP A 101 -1.88 5.41 -0.96
C TRP A 101 -1.45 4.86 -2.31
N VAL A 102 -2.35 4.87 -3.28
CA VAL A 102 -2.07 4.53 -4.68
C VAL A 102 -2.18 5.80 -5.51
N THR A 103 -1.17 6.09 -6.32
CA THR A 103 -1.10 7.30 -7.16
C THR A 103 -1.15 6.94 -8.65
N ASP A 104 -1.62 7.85 -9.49
CA ASP A 104 -1.70 7.69 -10.95
C ASP A 104 -0.33 7.51 -11.62
N SER A 105 0.73 7.98 -10.95
CA SER A 105 2.13 7.86 -11.35
C SER A 105 2.84 6.62 -10.79
N LEU A 106 2.14 5.79 -9.99
CA LEU A 106 2.70 4.64 -9.28
C LEU A 106 3.89 5.00 -8.37
N SER A 107 3.92 6.24 -7.87
CA SER A 107 4.89 6.71 -6.88
C SER A 107 4.41 6.42 -5.46
N ASP A 108 5.29 5.86 -4.64
CA ASP A 108 5.05 5.49 -3.24
C ASP A 108 5.42 6.62 -2.25
N ASP A 109 5.90 7.77 -2.74
CA ASP A 109 6.35 8.87 -1.90
C ASP A 109 5.25 9.38 -0.97
N GLU A 110 4.00 9.42 -1.43
CA GLU A 110 2.86 9.80 -0.59
C GLU A 110 2.56 8.77 0.52
N ASP A 111 2.80 7.49 0.24
CA ASP A 111 2.60 6.41 1.19
C ASP A 111 3.64 6.44 2.30
N ILE A 112 4.90 6.60 1.89
CA ILE A 112 6.04 6.78 2.80
C ILE A 112 5.85 8.03 3.67
N GLU A 113 5.35 9.13 3.11
CA GLU A 113 5.06 10.34 3.87
C GLU A 113 3.92 10.14 4.89
N ARG A 114 2.90 9.36 4.54
CA ARG A 114 1.85 8.95 5.50
C ARG A 114 2.42 8.13 6.64
N GLU A 115 3.28 7.15 6.36
CA GLU A 115 3.93 6.35 7.42
C GLU A 115 4.88 7.22 8.26
N ARG A 116 5.59 8.16 7.64
CA ARG A 116 6.44 9.13 8.34
C ARG A 116 5.64 9.98 9.31
N ARG A 117 4.48 10.51 8.91
CA ARG A 117 3.59 11.27 9.82
C ARG A 117 3.07 10.39 10.96
N ALA A 118 2.62 9.17 10.66
CA ALA A 118 2.17 8.22 11.67
C ALA A 118 3.28 7.86 12.67
N LEU A 119 4.52 7.69 12.19
CA LEU A 119 5.70 7.45 13.03
C LEU A 119 6.01 8.65 13.93
N ALA A 120 5.83 9.89 13.45
CA ALA A 120 5.98 11.10 14.26
C ALA A 120 5.04 11.08 15.46
N VAL A 121 3.75 10.81 15.19
CA VAL A 121 2.71 10.76 16.22
C VAL A 121 3.03 9.70 17.25
N ARG A 122 3.35 8.47 16.81
CA ARG A 122 3.67 7.35 17.70
C ARG A 122 4.95 7.61 18.49
N GLY A 123 6.02 8.08 17.85
CA GLY A 123 7.29 8.38 18.49
C GLY A 123 7.17 9.47 19.57
N ASN A 124 6.49 10.58 19.24
CA ASN A 124 6.25 11.67 20.20
C ASN A 124 5.33 11.23 21.36
N MET A 125 4.31 10.43 21.05
CA MET A 125 3.44 9.85 22.08
C MET A 125 4.24 8.99 23.05
N LEU A 126 5.10 8.10 22.53
CA LEU A 126 5.94 7.24 23.35
C LEU A 126 6.91 8.05 24.22
N ALA A 127 7.64 8.99 23.59
CA ALA A 127 8.62 9.83 24.28
C ALA A 127 7.99 10.64 25.42
N ARG A 128 6.77 11.16 25.23
CA ARG A 128 6.07 11.96 26.24
C ARG A 128 5.47 11.11 27.34
N ARG A 129 4.73 10.05 26.99
CA ARG A 129 3.95 9.27 27.97
C ARG A 129 4.79 8.27 28.76
N PHE A 130 5.88 7.78 28.17
CA PHE A 130 6.72 6.74 28.76
C PHE A 130 8.14 7.24 29.05
N ALA A 131 8.33 8.56 29.20
CA ALA A 131 9.61 9.19 29.49
C ALA A 131 10.31 8.59 30.72
N ARG A 132 9.52 8.29 31.76
CA ARG A 132 9.98 7.77 33.08
C ARG A 132 10.06 6.24 33.13
N CYS A 133 9.69 5.53 32.07
CA CYS A 133 9.79 4.09 32.03
C CYS A 133 11.25 3.63 31.89
N THR A 134 11.52 2.42 32.37
CA THR A 134 12.81 1.76 32.19
C THR A 134 13.10 1.52 30.71
N GLU A 135 14.39 1.47 30.34
CA GLU A 135 14.82 1.23 28.97
C GLU A 135 14.22 -0.04 28.33
N PRO A 136 14.15 -1.22 28.99
CA PRO A 136 13.55 -2.41 28.38
C PRO A 136 12.08 -2.20 27.97
N VAL A 137 11.29 -1.52 28.81
CA VAL A 137 9.89 -1.16 28.50
C VAL A 137 9.83 -0.23 27.30
N LYS A 138 10.69 0.79 27.24
CA LYS A 138 10.77 1.71 26.09
C LYS A 138 11.10 0.96 24.80
N LEU A 139 12.04 0.00 24.84
CA LEU A 139 12.40 -0.82 23.68
C LEU A 139 11.24 -1.69 23.20
N ILE A 140 10.51 -2.34 24.12
CA ILE A 140 9.31 -3.12 23.77
C ILE A 140 8.25 -2.24 23.11
N LEU A 141 7.97 -1.07 23.68
CA LEU A 141 6.99 -0.12 23.13
C LEU A 141 7.44 0.41 21.76
N PHE A 142 8.73 0.72 21.60
CA PHE A 142 9.24 1.18 20.32
C PHE A 142 9.12 0.09 19.24
N LYS A 143 9.45 -1.16 19.56
CA LYS A 143 9.26 -2.30 18.66
C LYS A 143 7.79 -2.45 18.25
N ALA A 144 6.87 -2.38 19.22
CA ALA A 144 5.44 -2.55 18.96
C ALA A 144 4.82 -1.41 18.12
N PHE A 145 5.13 -0.15 18.44
CA PHE A 145 4.47 1.00 17.83
C PHE A 145 5.23 1.58 16.65
N CYS A 146 6.57 1.60 16.68
CA CYS A 146 7.38 2.31 15.68
C CYS A 146 8.00 1.40 14.61
N GLN A 147 8.05 0.08 14.80
CA GLN A 147 8.62 -0.88 13.84
C GLN A 147 7.57 -1.68 13.05
N SER A 148 6.29 -1.28 13.11
CA SER A 148 5.25 -1.94 12.33
C SER A 148 5.42 -1.69 10.82
N PHE A 149 5.71 -0.43 10.43
CA PHE A 149 5.86 0.03 9.04
C PHE A 149 4.79 -0.59 8.13
N TYR A 150 3.53 -0.23 8.40
CA TYR A 150 2.39 -0.78 7.69
C TYR A 150 2.57 -0.62 6.18
N THR A 151 2.39 -1.71 5.44
CA THR A 151 2.52 -1.77 3.97
C THR A 151 3.88 -1.39 3.38
N CYS A 152 4.94 -1.25 4.17
CA CYS A 152 6.25 -0.83 3.65
C CYS A 152 6.87 -1.77 2.62
N SER A 153 6.47 -3.05 2.62
CA SER A 153 6.90 -4.03 1.63
C SER A 153 6.32 -3.76 0.24
N LEU A 154 5.30 -2.90 0.13
CA LEU A 154 4.70 -2.52 -1.16
C LEU A 154 5.40 -1.31 -1.79
N TRP A 155 6.28 -0.62 -1.07
CA TRP A 155 7.03 0.51 -1.63
C TRP A 155 8.08 0.01 -2.60
N VAL A 156 7.88 0.27 -3.89
CA VAL A 156 8.73 -0.18 -4.99
C VAL A 156 9.37 1.01 -5.71
N THR A 157 8.60 2.08 -5.89
CA THR A 157 8.95 3.25 -6.70
C THR A 157 8.87 4.51 -5.83
N TYR A 158 10.01 4.93 -5.29
CA TYR A 158 10.10 6.10 -4.43
C TYR A 158 11.42 6.84 -4.59
N THR A 159 11.45 8.08 -4.12
CA THR A 159 12.67 8.90 -4.15
C THR A 159 13.55 8.61 -2.93
N LEU A 160 14.87 8.69 -3.13
CA LEU A 160 15.84 8.59 -2.03
C LEU A 160 15.61 9.66 -0.96
N LYS A 161 15.14 10.86 -1.35
CA LYS A 161 14.80 11.94 -0.43
C LYS A 161 13.71 11.50 0.55
N THR A 162 12.61 10.94 0.03
CA THR A 162 11.43 10.59 0.82
C THR A 162 11.73 9.43 1.78
N ILE A 163 12.38 8.36 1.31
CA ILE A 163 12.75 7.25 2.19
C ILE A 163 13.79 7.65 3.25
N ASN A 164 14.74 8.53 2.90
CA ASN A 164 15.73 9.02 3.86
C ASN A 164 15.10 9.92 4.93
N ALA A 165 14.08 10.71 4.59
CA ALA A 165 13.33 11.50 5.56
C ALA A 165 12.65 10.59 6.61
N LEU A 166 12.02 9.49 6.16
CA LEU A 166 11.47 8.48 7.05
C LEU A 166 12.55 7.83 7.93
N ARG A 167 13.69 7.43 7.35
CA ARG A 167 14.83 6.86 8.08
C ARG A 167 15.36 7.79 9.17
N VAL A 168 15.59 9.07 8.84
CA VAL A 168 16.07 10.07 9.79
C VAL A 168 15.08 10.22 10.94
N GLN A 169 13.79 10.25 10.63
CA GLN A 169 12.76 10.37 11.65
C GLN A 169 12.65 9.15 12.55
N TYR A 170 12.78 7.94 12.01
CA TYR A 170 12.87 6.71 12.79
C TYR A 170 14.03 6.74 13.78
N ASN A 171 15.22 7.13 13.30
CA ASN A 171 16.40 7.26 14.14
C ASN A 171 16.21 8.32 15.23
N ASN A 172 15.61 9.47 14.89
CA ASN A 172 15.35 10.54 15.86
C ASN A 172 14.30 10.15 16.91
N ALA A 173 13.24 9.44 16.51
CA ALA A 173 12.23 8.95 17.45
C ALA A 173 12.86 8.01 18.48
N PHE A 174 13.79 7.14 18.06
CA PHE A 174 14.53 6.26 18.94
C PHE A 174 15.42 7.05 19.92
N ARG A 175 16.22 8.00 19.40
CA ARG A 175 17.08 8.86 20.23
C ARG A 175 16.29 9.60 21.30
N VAL A 176 15.18 10.23 20.91
CA VAL A 176 14.35 11.02 21.83
C VAL A 176 13.74 10.12 22.91
N LEU A 177 13.25 8.93 22.54
CA LEU A 177 12.64 8.00 23.50
C LEU A 177 13.64 7.52 24.57
N LEU A 178 14.88 7.22 24.15
CA LEU A 178 15.94 6.72 25.02
C LEU A 178 16.81 7.82 25.64
N GLY A 179 16.62 9.09 25.28
CA GLY A 179 17.44 10.19 25.79
C GLY A 179 18.88 10.18 25.26
N LEU A 180 19.09 9.63 24.07
CA LEU A 180 20.43 9.51 23.48
C LEU A 180 20.95 10.84 22.93
N PRO A 181 22.27 11.05 22.87
CA PRO A 181 22.87 12.23 22.27
C PRO A 181 22.43 12.43 20.81
N ARG A 182 22.27 13.68 20.41
CA ARG A 182 21.89 14.05 19.03
C ARG A 182 22.84 13.47 17.98
N TYR A 183 24.14 13.44 18.30
CA TYR A 183 25.22 12.99 17.42
C TYR A 183 25.78 11.62 17.84
N CYS A 184 24.90 10.65 18.09
CA CYS A 184 25.30 9.26 18.27
C CYS A 184 25.25 8.46 16.95
N SER A 185 26.08 7.43 16.86
CA SER A 185 26.04 6.47 15.74
C SER A 185 24.66 5.84 15.65
N ALA A 186 24.02 5.96 14.48
CA ALA A 186 22.70 5.38 14.26
C ALA A 186 22.75 3.84 14.25
N SER A 187 23.80 3.24 13.68
CA SER A 187 23.99 1.80 13.75
C SER A 187 24.35 1.35 15.17
N GLY A 188 25.22 2.10 15.86
CA GLY A 188 25.65 1.81 17.22
C GLY A 188 24.49 1.73 18.20
N MET A 189 23.61 2.75 18.22
CA MET A 189 22.48 2.80 19.16
C MET A 189 21.50 1.64 19.00
N PHE A 190 21.31 1.13 17.77
CA PHE A 190 20.44 -0.03 17.54
C PHE A 190 21.13 -1.36 17.88
N ALA A 191 22.45 -1.45 17.63
CA ALA A 191 23.24 -2.62 17.99
C ALA A 191 23.33 -2.80 19.51
N GLU A 192 23.65 -1.73 20.24
CA GLU A 192 23.71 -1.71 21.71
C GLU A 192 22.35 -2.06 22.35
N ALA A 193 21.26 -1.54 21.79
CA ALA A 193 19.90 -1.83 22.25
C ALA A 193 19.34 -3.17 21.76
N HIS A 194 20.14 -3.98 21.04
CA HIS A 194 19.72 -5.27 20.46
C HIS A 194 18.37 -5.18 19.72
N THR A 195 18.25 -4.21 18.81
CA THR A 195 17.03 -3.95 18.05
C THR A 195 17.32 -3.63 16.59
N ASP A 196 16.32 -3.79 15.73
CA ASP A 196 16.48 -3.58 14.30
C ASP A 196 16.58 -2.09 13.96
N GLY A 197 17.60 -1.75 13.18
CA GLY A 197 17.66 -0.47 12.48
C GLY A 197 16.65 -0.40 11.31
N PHE A 198 16.47 0.80 10.77
CA PHE A 198 15.48 1.07 9.72
C PHE A 198 15.53 0.08 8.53
N GLN A 199 16.72 -0.14 7.97
CA GLN A 199 16.91 -1.02 6.80
C GLN A 199 16.66 -2.50 7.15
N ALA A 200 17.00 -2.93 8.36
CA ALA A 200 16.74 -4.28 8.81
C ALA A 200 15.23 -4.56 8.87
N ILE A 201 14.42 -3.58 9.30
CA ILE A 201 12.95 -3.71 9.30
C ILE A 201 12.42 -3.83 7.87
N LEU A 202 12.84 -2.95 6.96
CA LEU A 202 12.39 -3.01 5.56
C LEU A 202 12.69 -4.37 4.92
N ARG A 203 13.91 -4.89 5.10
CA ARG A 203 14.29 -6.23 4.63
C ARG A 203 13.43 -7.33 5.24
N LYS A 204 13.28 -7.36 6.57
CA LYS A 204 12.45 -8.37 7.25
C LYS A 204 11.00 -8.35 6.77
N ARG A 205 10.41 -7.15 6.57
CA ARG A 205 9.05 -7.00 6.06
C ARG A 205 8.92 -7.43 4.60
N ALA A 206 9.88 -7.07 3.75
CA ALA A 206 9.93 -7.50 2.36
C ALA A 206 10.06 -9.02 2.24
N ALA A 207 10.98 -9.64 3.00
CA ALA A 207 11.13 -11.11 3.05
C ALA A 207 9.87 -11.82 3.53
N SER A 208 9.25 -11.31 4.60
CA SER A 208 7.99 -11.87 5.12
C SER A 208 6.87 -11.79 4.09
N MET A 209 6.71 -10.64 3.41
CA MET A 209 5.73 -10.48 2.35
C MET A 209 6.01 -11.43 1.17
N LEU A 210 7.26 -11.51 0.73
CA LEU A 210 7.67 -12.39 -0.36
C LEU A 210 7.35 -13.86 -0.07
N ASN A 211 7.66 -14.33 1.14
CA ASN A 211 7.34 -15.69 1.56
C ASN A 211 5.82 -15.95 1.56
N ARG A 212 5.02 -14.98 2.01
CA ARG A 212 3.55 -15.08 1.99
C ARG A 212 2.98 -15.09 0.57
N VAL A 213 3.53 -14.27 -0.32
CA VAL A 213 3.11 -14.23 -1.73
C VAL A 213 3.44 -15.56 -2.42
N ARG A 214 4.66 -16.09 -2.24
CA ARG A 214 5.10 -17.37 -2.79
C ARG A 214 4.35 -18.58 -2.22
N GLY A 215 3.99 -18.54 -0.94
CA GLY A 215 3.23 -19.61 -0.27
C GLY A 215 1.72 -19.49 -0.42
N SER A 216 1.20 -18.51 -1.17
CA SER A 216 -0.24 -18.27 -1.28
C SER A 216 -0.92 -19.28 -2.21
N ALA A 217 -2.07 -19.78 -1.79
CA ALA A 217 -2.98 -20.56 -2.66
C ALA A 217 -3.81 -19.66 -3.60
N ASN A 218 -3.78 -18.34 -3.42
CA ASN A 218 -4.52 -17.41 -4.26
C ASN A 218 -3.90 -17.30 -5.66
N ASP A 219 -4.70 -17.56 -6.70
CA ASP A 219 -4.25 -17.56 -8.09
C ASP A 219 -3.56 -16.27 -8.52
N ILE A 220 -4.08 -15.11 -8.13
CA ILE A 220 -3.51 -13.80 -8.49
C ILE A 220 -2.11 -13.67 -7.89
N LEU A 221 -1.96 -14.05 -6.61
CA LEU A 221 -0.68 -14.00 -5.92
C LEU A 221 0.31 -15.01 -6.49
N ARG A 222 -0.14 -16.18 -6.95
CA ARG A 222 0.71 -17.16 -7.64
C ARG A 222 1.26 -16.63 -8.97
N VAL A 223 0.44 -15.90 -9.74
CA VAL A 223 0.90 -15.23 -10.96
C VAL A 223 1.98 -14.21 -10.63
N VAL A 224 1.73 -13.34 -9.64
CA VAL A 224 2.73 -12.35 -9.19
C VAL A 224 4.02 -13.03 -8.70
N ALA A 225 3.90 -14.14 -7.96
CA ALA A 225 5.05 -14.88 -7.43
C ALA A 225 5.90 -15.55 -8.53
N GLY A 226 5.27 -16.02 -9.60
CA GLY A 226 5.95 -16.65 -10.75
C GLY A 226 6.64 -15.66 -11.68
N ARG A 227 6.25 -14.39 -11.62
CA ARG A 227 6.69 -13.36 -12.56
C ARG A 227 7.97 -12.65 -12.10
N VAL A 228 9.12 -13.22 -12.44
CA VAL A 228 10.46 -12.75 -11.99
C VAL A 228 10.78 -11.31 -12.44
N ASP A 229 10.25 -10.87 -13.58
CA ASP A 229 10.38 -9.50 -14.10
C ASP A 229 9.50 -8.48 -13.37
N CYS A 230 8.60 -8.90 -12.47
CA CYS A 230 7.70 -7.94 -11.83
C CYS A 230 8.48 -6.97 -10.91
N PRO A 231 8.15 -5.66 -10.94
CA PRO A 231 8.87 -4.64 -10.16
C PRO A 231 8.94 -4.94 -8.65
N PHE A 232 7.89 -5.55 -8.12
CA PHE A 232 7.80 -5.96 -6.71
C PHE A 232 8.87 -7.00 -6.34
N LEU A 233 9.02 -8.07 -7.12
CA LEU A 233 10.02 -9.11 -6.84
C LEU A 233 11.43 -8.58 -7.01
N GLN A 234 11.69 -7.82 -8.08
CA GLN A 234 13.00 -7.19 -8.28
C GLN A 234 13.36 -6.25 -7.13
N HIS A 235 12.40 -5.47 -6.64
CA HIS A 235 12.60 -4.60 -5.49
C HIS A 235 12.94 -5.39 -4.22
N CYS A 236 12.16 -6.44 -3.93
CA CYS A 236 12.43 -7.31 -2.79
C CYS A 236 13.84 -7.91 -2.84
N VAL A 237 14.31 -8.36 -4.02
CA VAL A 237 15.67 -8.88 -4.19
C VAL A 237 16.71 -7.78 -3.95
N ARG A 238 16.56 -6.60 -4.57
CA ARG A 238 17.48 -5.47 -4.42
C ARG A 238 17.66 -5.05 -2.96
N LEU A 239 16.59 -5.07 -2.16
CA LEU A 239 16.67 -4.73 -0.74
C LEU A 239 17.56 -5.68 0.06
N HIS A 240 17.72 -6.94 -0.36
CA HIS A 240 18.51 -7.95 0.35
C HIS A 240 19.95 -8.05 -0.15
N THR A 241 20.23 -7.58 -1.37
CA THR A 241 21.58 -7.57 -1.96
C THR A 241 22.36 -6.28 -1.68
N ALA A 242 21.72 -5.27 -1.06
CA ALA A 242 22.28 -3.98 -0.71
C ALA A 242 22.45 -3.81 0.81
#